data_AF-A0A1J4RG78-F1
#
_entry.id   AF-A0A1J4RG78-F1
#
_cell.length_a   1.000
_cell.length_b   1.000
_cell.length_c   1.000
_cell.angle_alpha   90.00
_cell.angle_beta   90.00
_cell.angle_gamma   90.00
#
_symmetry.space_group_name_H-M   'P 1'
#
loop_
_entity.id
_entity.type
_entity.pdbx_description
1 polymer ?
#
loop_
_entity_poly.entity_id
_entity_poly.type
_entity_poly.pdbx_seq_one_letter_code
_entity_poly.pdbx_strand_id
1 'polypeptide(L)'
;MIGIRKDKEKVTIQRTGVGAGEIITVGTVLFLGQEISKDILRYENKDKRVLDKSVLYNYATEFLVGDLVFTISLDDFGTTDYDTFSLPEEIEALADEIVESFVLVK
;
A
#
# COMPACT_ATOMS: atom_id res chain seq x y z
N MET A 1 -4.04 5.71 1.80
CA MET A 1 -4.71 6.29 0.62
C MET A 1 -5.36 5.18 -0.20
N ILE A 2 -6.59 5.39 -0.65
CA ILE A 2 -7.29 4.50 -1.59
C ILE A 2 -7.70 5.38 -2.78
N GLY A 3 -7.15 5.08 -3.95
CA GLY A 3 -7.58 5.64 -5.23
C GLY A 3 -8.58 4.72 -5.90
N ILE A 4 -9.63 5.29 -6.49
CA ILE A 4 -10.64 4.54 -7.23
C ILE A 4 -11.08 5.31 -8.47
N ARG A 5 -11.29 4.59 -9.57
CA ARG A 5 -11.91 5.11 -10.79
C ARG A 5 -12.71 4.01 -11.48
N LYS A 6 -13.60 4.38 -12.40
CA LYS A 6 -14.13 3.40 -13.35
C LYS A 6 -13.05 3.00 -14.35
N ASP A 7 -13.06 1.75 -14.79
CA ASP A 7 -12.09 1.23 -15.79
C ASP A 7 -12.03 2.11 -17.05
N LYS A 8 -13.19 2.54 -17.53
CA LYS A 8 -13.32 3.38 -18.74
C LYS A 8 -13.03 4.87 -18.52
N GLU A 9 -12.80 5.28 -17.28
CA GLU A 9 -12.49 6.66 -16.94
C GLU A 9 -11.00 6.95 -17.19
N LYS A 10 -10.72 8.00 -17.98
CA LYS A 10 -9.35 8.40 -18.36
C LYS A 10 -8.74 9.33 -17.31
N VAL A 11 -8.68 8.89 -16.07
CA VAL A 11 -8.05 9.61 -14.95
C VAL A 11 -6.95 8.72 -14.38
N THR A 12 -5.75 9.26 -14.17
CA THR A 12 -4.65 8.53 -13.53
C THR A 12 -4.82 8.59 -12.03
N ILE A 13 -4.95 7.42 -11.38
CA ILE A 13 -4.98 7.30 -9.91
C ILE A 13 -3.69 6.69 -9.36
N GLN A 14 -2.76 6.33 -10.24
CA GLN A 14 -1.43 5.87 -9.89
C GLN A 14 -0.63 6.98 -9.20
N ARG A 15 -0.08 6.67 -8.02
CA ARG A 15 0.85 7.58 -7.35
C ARG A 15 2.12 7.78 -8.20
N THR A 16 2.69 8.98 -8.15
CA THR A 16 4.01 9.27 -8.71
C THR A 16 5.04 9.37 -7.59
N GLY A 17 6.19 8.74 -7.78
CA GLY A 17 7.27 8.71 -6.78
C GLY A 17 7.08 7.65 -5.71
N VAL A 18 8.18 6.99 -5.37
CA VAL A 18 8.30 6.01 -4.27
C VAL A 18 9.43 6.50 -3.37
N GLY A 19 9.27 6.33 -2.05
CA GLY A 19 10.31 6.68 -1.09
C GLY A 19 11.58 5.87 -1.30
N ALA A 20 12.69 6.29 -0.69
CA ALA A 20 13.92 5.53 -0.75
C ALA A 20 13.76 4.18 -0.02
N GLY A 21 14.22 3.10 -0.65
CA GLY A 21 14.15 1.75 -0.09
C GLY A 21 14.02 0.68 -1.17
N GLU A 22 13.87 -0.55 -0.71
CA GLU A 22 13.55 -1.72 -1.50
C GLU A 22 12.10 -2.13 -1.23
N ILE A 23 11.36 -2.51 -2.26
CA ILE A 23 10.00 -3.03 -2.08
C ILE A 23 10.07 -4.55 -2.01
N ILE A 24 9.51 -5.11 -0.95
CA ILE A 24 9.53 -6.55 -0.67
C ILE A 24 8.10 -7.04 -0.50
N THR A 25 7.73 -8.09 -1.23
CA THR A 25 6.46 -8.79 -1.01
C THR A 25 6.55 -9.62 0.27
N VAL A 26 5.65 -9.35 1.22
CA VAL A 26 5.64 -9.99 2.54
C VAL A 26 4.43 -10.88 2.77
N GLY A 27 3.44 -10.85 1.87
CA GLY A 27 2.26 -11.69 1.95
C GLY A 27 1.20 -11.31 0.91
N THR A 28 -0.02 -11.71 1.20
CA THR A 28 -1.22 -11.36 0.42
C THR A 28 -2.36 -11.01 1.37
N VAL A 29 -3.33 -10.26 0.86
CA VAL A 29 -4.60 -9.94 1.55
C VAL A 29 -5.77 -10.14 0.59
N LEU A 30 -6.96 -10.36 1.13
CA LEU A 30 -8.19 -10.48 0.34
C LEU A 30 -8.88 -9.11 0.21
N PHE A 31 -9.06 -8.61 -1.00
CA PHE A 31 -9.79 -7.37 -1.26
C PHE A 31 -10.92 -7.62 -2.26
N LEU A 32 -12.19 -7.39 -1.85
CA LEU A 32 -13.37 -7.60 -2.70
C LEU A 32 -13.41 -9.00 -3.35
N GLY A 33 -12.93 -10.03 -2.64
CA GLY A 33 -12.89 -11.42 -3.12
C GLY A 33 -11.72 -11.76 -4.04
N GLN A 34 -10.79 -10.83 -4.27
CA GLN A 34 -9.56 -11.03 -5.01
C GLN A 34 -8.35 -11.00 -4.07
N GLU A 35 -7.45 -11.97 -4.22
CA GLU A 35 -6.17 -11.96 -3.52
C GLU A 35 -5.21 -10.97 -4.20
N ILE A 36 -4.62 -10.05 -3.43
CA ILE A 36 -3.63 -9.07 -3.89
C ILE A 36 -2.38 -9.13 -3.01
N SER A 37 -1.20 -8.80 -3.57
CA SER A 37 0.03 -8.78 -2.79
C SER A 37 0.01 -7.71 -1.71
N LYS A 38 0.59 -8.04 -0.56
CA LYS A 38 1.02 -7.09 0.46
C LYS A 38 2.53 -6.92 0.33
N ASP A 39 2.94 -5.70 0.02
CA ASP A 39 4.34 -5.32 -0.14
C ASP A 39 4.71 -4.25 0.88
N ILE A 40 5.97 -4.23 1.29
CA ILE A 40 6.53 -3.25 2.23
C ILE A 40 7.67 -2.50 1.55
N LEU A 41 7.65 -1.17 1.63
CA LEU A 41 8.83 -0.35 1.31
C LEU A 41 9.78 -0.37 2.51
N ARG A 42 10.89 -1.11 2.38
CA ARG A 42 11.90 -1.30 3.41
C ARG A 42 13.12 -0.43 3.14
N TYR A 43 13.50 0.38 4.10
CA TYR A 43 14.63 1.30 4.00
C TYR A 43 15.72 0.94 5.02
N GLU A 44 16.94 0.72 4.56
CA GLU A 44 18.11 0.64 5.43
C GLU A 44 18.74 2.03 5.57
N ASN A 45 18.75 2.57 6.79
CA ASN A 45 19.31 3.89 7.05
C ASN A 45 20.85 3.84 7.20
N LYS A 46 21.49 5.01 7.38
CA LYS A 46 22.95 5.13 7.52
C LYS A 46 23.53 4.37 8.72
N ASP A 47 22.71 4.12 9.75
CA ASP A 47 23.06 3.36 10.95
C ASP A 47 22.77 1.86 10.79
N LYS A 48 22.46 1.39 9.58
CA LYS A 48 22.09 0.00 9.24
C LYS A 48 20.83 -0.50 9.94
N ARG A 49 19.94 0.41 10.35
CA ARG A 49 18.62 0.05 10.85
C ARG A 49 17.68 -0.15 9.68
N VAL A 50 16.91 -1.23 9.74
CA VAL A 50 15.85 -1.54 8.79
C VAL A 50 14.57 -0.87 9.29
N LEU A 51 13.97 -0.04 8.44
CA LEU A 51 12.79 0.76 8.74
C LEU A 51 11.74 0.49 7.67
N ASP A 52 10.55 0.08 8.08
CA ASP A 52 9.43 -0.10 7.16
C ASP A 52 8.71 1.25 7.00
N LYS A 53 8.46 1.65 5.75
CA LYS A 53 8.07 3.03 5.40
C LYS A 53 6.65 3.15 4.90
N SER A 54 6.22 2.14 4.16
CA SER A 54 4.91 2.11 3.54
C SER A 54 4.44 0.67 3.41
N VAL A 55 3.13 0.47 3.54
CA VAL A 55 2.45 -0.75 3.05
C VAL A 55 1.90 -0.44 1.67
N LEU A 56 2.22 -1.27 0.69
CA LEU A 56 1.79 -1.13 -0.69
C LEU A 56 1.00 -2.39 -1.05
N TYR A 57 -0.27 -2.25 -1.41
CA TYR A 57 -1.04 -3.39 -1.88
C TYR A 57 -0.97 -3.44 -3.40
N ASN A 58 -0.62 -4.60 -3.95
CA ASN A 58 -0.30 -4.75 -5.38
C ASN A 58 0.75 -3.73 -5.87
N TYR A 59 1.85 -3.56 -5.13
CA TYR A 59 2.91 -2.60 -5.42
C TYR A 59 2.42 -1.13 -5.48
N ALA A 60 1.26 -0.84 -4.88
CA ALA A 60 0.51 0.40 -5.07
C ALA A 60 0.26 0.73 -6.55
N THR A 61 0.19 -0.29 -7.40
CA THR A 61 -0.15 -0.18 -8.82
C THR A 61 -1.63 -0.43 -9.06
N GLU A 62 -2.15 0.13 -10.16
CA GLU A 62 -3.54 -0.07 -10.55
C GLU A 62 -3.89 -1.56 -10.70
N PHE A 63 -4.96 -2.01 -10.04
CA PHE A 63 -5.56 -3.32 -10.25
C PHE A 63 -7.08 -3.20 -10.44
N LEU A 64 -7.63 -4.09 -11.26
CA LEU A 64 -9.04 -4.12 -11.62
C LEU A 64 -9.80 -5.07 -10.71
N VAL A 65 -10.95 -4.65 -10.20
CA VAL A 65 -11.97 -5.51 -9.58
C VAL A 65 -13.32 -5.17 -10.19
N GLY A 66 -13.87 -6.06 -11.01
CA GLY A 66 -15.11 -5.78 -11.75
C GLY A 66 -14.93 -4.66 -12.77
N ASP A 67 -15.68 -3.56 -12.63
CA ASP A 67 -15.60 -2.36 -13.49
C ASP A 67 -14.85 -1.19 -12.82
N LEU A 68 -14.22 -1.44 -11.67
CA LEU A 68 -13.51 -0.44 -10.86
C LEU A 68 -12.02 -0.75 -10.81
N VAL A 69 -11.20 0.29 -10.97
CA VAL A 69 -9.74 0.22 -10.85
C VAL A 69 -9.34 0.89 -9.54
N PHE A 70 -8.45 0.22 -8.80
CA PHE A 70 -8.01 0.63 -7.47
C PHE A 70 -6.50 0.83 -7.41
N THR A 71 -6.07 1.74 -6.54
CA THR A 71 -4.70 1.81 -6.00
C THR A 71 -4.80 1.94 -4.49
N ILE A 72 -3.97 1.20 -3.74
CA ILE A 72 -4.04 1.20 -2.28
C ILE A 72 -2.63 1.23 -1.70
N SER A 73 -2.39 2.19 -0.80
CA SER A 73 -1.16 2.26 -0.01
C SER A 73 -1.43 2.85 1.37
N LEU A 74 -0.60 2.49 2.34
CA LEU A 74 -0.43 3.23 3.58
C LEU A 74 0.95 3.89 3.53
N ASP A 75 0.97 5.21 3.61
CA ASP A 75 2.18 6.01 3.62
C ASP A 75 2.10 6.97 4.81
N ASP A 76 3.25 7.27 5.42
CA ASP A 76 3.37 8.38 6.34
C ASP A 76 3.72 9.67 5.58
N PHE A 77 2.81 10.64 5.61
CA PHE A 77 3.00 11.98 5.04
C PHE A 77 3.30 13.04 6.10
N GLY A 78 3.29 12.67 7.38
CA GLY A 78 3.40 13.59 8.50
C GLY A 78 4.82 13.73 9.06
N THR A 79 5.66 12.68 8.94
CA THR A 79 7.00 12.73 9.53
C THR A 79 7.99 13.49 8.65
N THR A 80 8.71 14.42 9.29
CA THR A 80 9.77 15.19 8.65
C THR A 80 11.11 14.47 8.61
N ASP A 81 11.33 13.47 9.48
CA ASP A 81 12.58 12.70 9.54
C ASP A 81 12.41 11.29 8.97
N TYR A 82 12.73 11.17 7.68
CA TYR A 82 12.70 9.89 6.97
C TYR A 82 13.76 8.91 7.47
N ASP A 83 14.87 9.34 8.08
CA ASP A 83 15.95 8.44 8.48
C ASP A 83 15.67 7.72 9.81
N THR A 84 14.66 8.16 10.57
CA THR A 84 14.37 7.63 11.91
C THR A 84 12.99 6.99 12.06
N PHE A 85 12.00 7.41 11.25
CA PHE A 85 10.65 6.86 11.36
C PHE A 85 10.59 5.40 10.91
N SER A 86 9.87 4.55 11.61
CA SER A 86 9.43 3.25 11.08
C SER A 86 7.94 3.16 11.30
N LEU A 87 7.23 2.66 10.32
CA LEU A 87 5.83 2.32 10.45
C LEU A 87 5.71 1.22 11.52
N PRO A 88 4.87 1.41 12.56
CA PRO A 88 4.69 0.38 13.57
C PRO A 88 3.94 -0.83 13.01
N GLU A 89 4.35 -2.05 13.39
CA GLU A 89 3.71 -3.30 12.96
C GLU A 89 2.20 -3.33 13.24
N GLU A 90 1.75 -2.74 14.37
CA GLU A 90 0.34 -2.62 14.71
C GLU A 90 -0.46 -1.78 13.70
N ILE A 91 0.17 -0.77 13.10
CA ILE A 91 -0.45 0.08 12.08
C ILE A 91 -0.46 -0.65 10.73
N GLU A 92 0.54 -1.47 10.44
CA GLU A 92 0.53 -2.34 9.26
C GLU A 92 -0.60 -3.37 9.34
N ALA A 93 -0.76 -4.03 10.49
CA ALA A 93 -1.83 -4.99 10.71
C ALA A 93 -3.22 -4.32 10.60
N LEU A 94 -3.38 -3.11 11.16
CA LEU A 94 -4.62 -2.36 11.01
C LEU A 94 -4.91 -1.98 9.56
N ALA A 95 -3.89 -1.68 8.75
CA ALA A 95 -4.06 -1.43 7.33
C ALA A 95 -4.60 -2.66 6.61
N ASP A 96 -4.09 -3.85 6.96
CA ASP A 96 -4.58 -5.12 6.41
C ASP A 96 -6.04 -5.33 6.79
N GLU A 97 -6.40 -5.15 8.06
CA GLU A 97 -7.79 -5.26 8.52
C GLU A 97 -8.74 -4.31 7.75
N ILE A 98 -8.30 -3.07 7.50
CA ILE A 98 -9.09 -2.11 6.72
C ILE A 98 -9.27 -2.60 5.28
N VAL A 99 -8.20 -3.06 4.63
CA VAL A 99 -8.27 -3.56 3.24
C VAL A 99 -9.14 -4.83 3.16
N GLU A 100 -8.98 -5.75 4.09
CA GLU A 100 -9.74 -7.00 4.14
C GLU A 100 -11.21 -6.81 4.52
N SER A 101 -11.55 -5.67 5.13
CA SER A 101 -12.95 -5.34 5.42
C SER A 101 -13.80 -5.06 4.18
N PHE A 102 -13.18 -4.82 3.01
CA PHE A 102 -13.89 -4.58 1.76
C PHE A 102 -14.45 -5.88 1.19
N VAL A 103 -15.76 -6.07 1.36
CA VAL A 103 -16.50 -7.23 0.87
C VAL A 103 -17.53 -6.85 -0.20
N LEU A 104 -17.74 -7.75 -1.15
CA LEU A 104 -18.85 -7.64 -2.10
C LEU A 104 -20.16 -7.97 -1.37
N VAL A 105 -21.01 -6.96 -1.18
CA VAL A 105 -22.37 -7.16 -0.66
C VAL A 105 -23.26 -7.61 -1.82
N LYS A 106 -23.99 -8.71 -1.61
CA LYS A 106 -24.95 -9.27 -2.57
C LYS A 106 -26.28 -8.52 -2.57
#